data_AF-A0A7W3X578-F1
#
_entry.id   AF-A0A7W3X578-F1
#
_cell.length_a   1.000
_cell.length_b   1.000
_cell.length_c   1.000
_cell.angle_alpha   90.00
_cell.angle_beta   90.00
_cell.angle_gamma   90.00
#
_symmetry.space_group_name_H-M   'P 1'
#
loop_
_entity.id
_entity.type
_entity.pdbx_description
1 polymer ?
#
loop_
_entity_poly.entity_id
_entity_poly.type
_entity_poly.pdbx_seq_one_letter_code
_entity_poly.pdbx_strand_id
1 'polypeptide(L)'
;MNTSLFSSLVILLNKAKAAILAFYQFKTLFNYLKSAFNYLKISALLICLCGVSGTLMAQEFTAMSAWVNQDGSTLYINSINAQGELTGSYINRAAGFACQNSPYPVNGWVFGTAISFSTKWLNSVESCNSITSWSGFYSNAGGQGKISTLWQLVVNGSSSPSQILKGQDVFSQTSAIENKSLSLKP
;
A
#
# COMPACT_ATOMS: atom_id res chain seq x y z
N MET A 1 71.32 54.32 -39.37
CA MET A 1 70.07 53.94 -38.65
C MET A 1 70.12 52.44 -38.37
N ASN A 2 70.07 52.03 -37.11
CA ASN A 2 70.34 50.66 -36.68
C ASN A 2 69.05 49.81 -36.73
N THR A 3 68.87 49.05 -37.81
CA THR A 3 67.65 48.30 -38.15
C THR A 3 67.40 47.07 -37.26
N SER A 4 68.42 46.59 -36.54
CA SER A 4 68.32 45.40 -35.67
C SER A 4 67.52 45.65 -34.39
N LEU A 5 67.73 46.81 -33.75
CA LEU A 5 67.02 47.20 -32.52
C LEU A 5 65.51 47.38 -32.75
N PHE A 6 65.14 47.87 -33.93
CA PHE A 6 63.74 48.03 -34.33
C PHE A 6 63.04 46.66 -34.49
N SER A 7 63.74 45.69 -35.09
CA SER A 7 63.21 44.32 -35.27
C SER A 7 62.97 43.61 -33.93
N SER A 8 63.91 43.69 -32.99
CA SER A 8 63.77 43.09 -31.66
C SER A 8 62.62 43.71 -30.85
N LEU A 9 62.42 45.02 -30.95
CA LEU A 9 61.32 45.71 -30.26
C LEU A 9 59.94 45.31 -30.83
N VAL A 10 59.83 45.17 -32.15
CA VAL A 10 58.59 44.72 -32.81
C VAL A 10 58.24 43.27 -32.42
N ILE A 11 59.23 42.38 -32.33
CA ILE A 11 59.01 41.00 -31.87
C ILE A 11 58.53 40.98 -30.41
N LEU A 12 59.11 41.81 -29.53
CA LEU A 12 58.70 41.89 -28.13
C LEU A 12 57.27 42.42 -27.98
N LEU A 13 56.90 43.46 -28.75
CA LEU A 13 55.55 44.02 -28.79
C LEU A 13 54.51 43.00 -29.28
N ASN A 14 54.85 42.20 -30.29
CA ASN A 14 53.95 41.16 -30.81
C ASN A 14 53.76 40.02 -29.79
N LYS A 15 54.80 39.62 -29.06
CA LYS A 15 54.69 38.64 -27.97
C LYS A 15 53.83 39.17 -26.81
N ALA A 16 54.00 40.43 -26.43
CA ALA A 16 53.19 41.07 -25.39
C ALA A 16 51.71 41.14 -25.78
N LYS A 17 51.40 41.51 -27.04
CA LYS A 17 50.03 41.51 -27.56
C LYS A 17 49.39 40.12 -27.53
N ALA A 18 50.13 39.09 -27.95
CA ALA A 18 49.64 37.70 -27.92
C ALA A 18 49.35 37.21 -26.50
N ALA A 19 50.22 37.53 -25.54
CA ALA A 19 50.02 37.18 -24.13
C ALA A 19 48.78 37.86 -23.52
N ILE A 20 48.57 39.14 -23.84
CA ILE A 20 47.39 39.89 -23.39
C ILE A 20 46.12 39.27 -23.98
N LEU A 21 46.12 38.94 -25.28
CA LEU A 21 44.95 38.32 -25.94
C LEU A 21 44.61 36.94 -25.33
N ALA A 22 45.63 36.12 -25.06
CA ALA A 22 45.46 34.82 -24.40
C ALA A 22 44.89 34.97 -22.97
N PHE A 23 45.35 35.96 -22.21
CA PHE A 23 44.82 36.25 -20.88
C PHE A 23 43.33 36.65 -20.92
N TYR A 24 42.93 37.49 -21.88
CA TYR A 24 41.53 37.85 -22.06
C TYR A 24 40.65 36.65 -22.43
N GLN A 25 41.12 35.79 -23.35
CA GLN A 25 40.36 34.58 -23.71
C GLN A 25 40.21 33.60 -22.55
N PHE A 26 41.27 33.42 -21.74
CA PHE A 26 41.22 32.57 -20.56
C PHE A 26 40.22 33.10 -19.52
N LYS A 27 40.19 34.42 -19.29
CA LYS A 27 39.25 35.06 -18.36
C LYS A 27 37.79 34.88 -18.82
N THR A 28 37.52 35.02 -20.11
CA THR A 28 36.18 34.81 -20.69
C THR A 28 35.75 33.35 -20.57
N LEU A 29 36.65 32.39 -20.87
CA LEU A 29 36.38 30.96 -20.73
C LEU A 29 36.10 30.59 -19.26
N PHE A 30 36.90 31.12 -18.33
CA PHE A 30 36.73 30.89 -16.90
C PHE A 30 35.37 31.42 -16.39
N ASN A 31 34.95 32.60 -16.84
CA ASN A 31 33.63 33.16 -16.51
C ASN A 31 32.48 32.32 -17.09
N TYR A 32 32.64 31.80 -18.31
CA TYR A 32 31.65 30.94 -18.94
C TYR A 32 31.50 29.60 -18.20
N LEU A 33 32.62 28.98 -17.81
CA LEU A 33 32.64 27.77 -16.98
C LEU A 33 31.95 28.01 -15.62
N LYS A 34 32.26 29.12 -14.94
CA LYS A 34 31.64 29.47 -13.65
C LYS A 34 30.12 29.66 -13.77
N SER A 35 29.67 30.24 -14.87
CA SER A 35 28.25 30.40 -15.20
C SER A 35 27.57 29.03 -15.44
N ALA A 36 28.19 28.17 -16.26
CA ALA A 36 27.69 26.82 -16.54
C ALA A 36 27.59 25.94 -15.28
N PHE A 37 28.55 26.04 -14.35
CA PHE A 37 28.50 25.35 -13.06
C PHE A 37 27.36 25.84 -12.15
N ASN A 38 26.98 27.13 -12.23
CA ASN A 38 25.86 27.66 -11.46
C ASN A 38 24.50 27.22 -12.05
N TYR A 39 24.37 27.13 -13.38
CA TYR A 39 23.16 26.59 -14.01
C TYR A 39 22.96 25.10 -13.73
N LEU A 40 24.04 24.32 -13.65
CA LEU A 40 23.98 22.89 -13.32
C LEU A 40 23.48 22.64 -11.88
N LYS A 41 23.79 23.55 -10.95
CA LYS A 41 23.30 23.48 -9.55
C LYS A 41 21.80 23.84 -9.44
N ILE A 42 21.31 24.75 -10.28
CA ILE A 42 19.92 25.20 -10.26
C ILE A 42 18.99 24.16 -10.93
N SER A 43 19.44 23.48 -11.99
CA SER A 43 18.66 22.41 -12.64
C SER A 43 18.51 21.14 -11.80
N ALA A 44 19.45 20.84 -10.89
CA ALA A 44 19.33 19.70 -9.98
C ALA A 44 18.29 19.91 -8.86
N LEU A 45 17.94 21.16 -8.55
CA LEU A 45 16.98 21.48 -7.48
C LEU A 45 15.52 21.42 -7.96
N LEU A 46 15.26 21.62 -9.27
CA LEU A 46 13.90 21.70 -9.82
C LEU A 46 13.30 20.35 -10.26
N ILE A 47 14.13 19.31 -10.43
CA ILE A 47 13.69 17.97 -10.84
C ILE A 47 13.20 17.12 -9.63
N CYS A 48 13.42 17.59 -8.40
CA CYS A 48 13.05 16.83 -7.20
C CYS A 48 11.59 17.08 -6.71
N LEU A 49 10.85 18.02 -7.30
CA LEU A 49 9.50 18.38 -6.82
C LEU A 49 8.33 17.72 -7.57
N CYS A 50 8.57 16.95 -8.64
CA CYS A 50 7.50 16.38 -9.46
C CYS A 50 7.29 14.86 -9.31
N GLY A 51 7.99 14.20 -8.39
CA GLY A 51 8.04 12.74 -8.32
C GLY A 51 7.75 12.20 -6.94
N VAL A 52 6.47 12.22 -6.52
CA VAL A 52 5.70 11.13 -5.87
C VAL A 52 4.50 11.74 -5.14
N SER A 53 3.45 12.08 -5.89
CA SER A 53 2.09 11.95 -5.33
C SER A 53 1.73 10.47 -5.34
N GLY A 54 2.46 9.68 -4.54
CA GLY A 54 1.93 8.39 -4.13
C GLY A 54 0.78 8.70 -3.19
N THR A 55 -0.45 8.60 -3.66
CA THR A 55 -1.56 8.34 -2.73
C THR A 55 -1.17 7.08 -1.98
N LEU A 56 -0.79 7.21 -0.71
CA LEU A 56 -0.79 6.12 0.23
C LEU A 56 -2.24 5.62 0.26
N MET A 57 -2.56 4.67 -0.62
CA MET A 57 -3.71 3.80 -0.42
C MET A 57 -3.40 3.11 0.90
N ALA A 58 -4.13 3.44 1.95
CA ALA A 58 -4.12 2.61 3.14
C ALA A 58 -4.63 1.23 2.68
N GLN A 59 -3.71 0.30 2.45
CA GLN A 59 -4.06 -1.06 2.06
C GLN A 59 -4.44 -1.80 3.33
N GLU A 60 -5.74 -1.87 3.55
CA GLU A 60 -6.32 -2.10 4.87
C GLU A 60 -6.83 -3.53 5.08
N PHE A 61 -6.74 -4.36 4.05
CA PHE A 61 -6.83 -5.82 4.17
C PHE A 61 -5.46 -6.45 3.93
N THR A 62 -4.98 -7.19 4.92
CA THR A 62 -3.79 -8.03 4.79
C THR A 62 -4.17 -9.49 4.88
N ALA A 63 -3.45 -10.34 4.15
CA ALA A 63 -3.46 -11.78 4.40
C ALA A 63 -3.06 -12.06 5.85
N MET A 64 -3.44 -13.24 6.36
CA MET A 64 -3.16 -13.67 7.73
C MET A 64 -3.67 -12.68 8.79
N SER A 65 -4.88 -12.16 8.59
CA SER A 65 -5.55 -11.24 9.54
C SER A 65 -6.77 -11.89 10.19
N ALA A 66 -7.11 -11.45 11.39
CA ALA A 66 -8.25 -11.95 12.16
C ALA A 66 -9.15 -10.78 12.60
N TRP A 67 -10.46 -11.02 12.55
CA TRP A 67 -11.48 -10.00 12.70
C TRP A 67 -12.63 -10.53 13.54
N VAL A 68 -12.97 -9.84 14.62
CA VAL A 68 -14.04 -10.26 15.56
C VAL A 68 -15.25 -9.34 15.45
N ASN A 69 -16.44 -9.91 15.33
CA ASN A 69 -17.69 -9.12 15.33
C ASN A 69 -18.24 -8.88 16.75
N GLN A 70 -19.33 -8.13 16.84
CA GLN A 70 -20.00 -7.81 18.10
C GLN A 70 -20.51 -9.05 18.88
N ASP A 71 -20.71 -10.18 18.19
CA ASP A 71 -21.18 -11.44 18.77
C ASP A 71 -20.03 -12.39 19.15
N GLY A 72 -18.77 -11.94 19.05
CA GLY A 72 -17.59 -12.74 19.34
C GLY A 72 -17.25 -13.78 18.25
N SER A 73 -17.96 -13.77 17.12
CA SER A 73 -17.61 -14.59 15.96
C SER A 73 -16.34 -14.05 15.29
N THR A 74 -15.53 -14.94 14.70
CA THR A 74 -14.23 -14.54 14.13
C THR A 74 -14.11 -14.96 12.67
N LEU A 75 -13.79 -13.98 11.81
CA LEU A 75 -13.29 -14.20 10.46
C LEU A 75 -11.76 -14.23 10.49
N TYR A 76 -11.19 -15.32 9.98
CA TYR A 76 -9.77 -15.47 9.71
C TYR A 76 -9.56 -15.40 8.20
N ILE A 77 -8.84 -14.37 7.75
CA ILE A 77 -8.44 -14.22 6.36
C ILE A 77 -7.06 -14.89 6.21
N ASN A 78 -7.00 -15.98 5.46
CA ASN A 78 -5.77 -16.73 5.24
C ASN A 78 -4.96 -16.12 4.09
N SER A 79 -5.59 -15.90 2.94
CA SER A 79 -4.94 -15.29 1.78
C SER A 79 -5.85 -14.30 1.06
N ILE A 80 -5.21 -13.32 0.43
CA ILE A 80 -5.80 -12.46 -0.60
C ILE A 80 -4.80 -12.48 -1.75
N ASN A 81 -5.19 -13.02 -2.91
CA ASN A 81 -4.29 -13.09 -4.06
C ASN A 81 -4.19 -11.73 -4.78
N ALA A 82 -3.34 -11.66 -5.81
CA ALA A 82 -3.11 -10.41 -6.55
C ALA A 82 -4.36 -9.89 -7.29
N GLN A 83 -5.35 -10.75 -7.53
CA GLN A 83 -6.64 -10.42 -8.15
C GLN A 83 -7.69 -10.01 -7.11
N GLY A 84 -7.35 -10.04 -5.82
CA GLY A 84 -8.27 -9.73 -4.72
C GLY A 84 -9.13 -10.91 -4.26
N GLU A 85 -8.92 -12.12 -4.78
CA GLU A 85 -9.65 -13.30 -4.32
C GLU A 85 -9.19 -13.65 -2.89
N LEU A 86 -10.17 -13.79 -2.01
CA LEU A 86 -9.99 -14.03 -0.59
C LEU A 86 -10.28 -15.50 -0.26
N THR A 87 -9.42 -16.11 0.57
CA THR A 87 -9.71 -17.38 1.24
C THR A 87 -9.53 -17.25 2.74
N GLY A 88 -10.30 -18.02 3.50
CA GLY A 88 -10.32 -17.89 4.95
C GLY A 88 -11.04 -19.02 5.67
N SER A 89 -11.28 -18.78 6.96
CA SER A 89 -12.19 -19.57 7.79
C SER A 89 -13.03 -18.65 8.69
N TYR A 90 -14.24 -19.07 9.00
CA TYR A 90 -15.15 -18.37 9.92
C TYR A 90 -15.49 -19.28 11.10
N ILE A 91 -15.46 -18.75 12.32
CA ILE A 91 -15.94 -19.44 13.51
C ILE A 91 -17.10 -18.64 14.08
N ASN A 92 -18.30 -19.22 14.04
CA ASN A 92 -19.49 -18.63 14.65
C ASN A 92 -19.47 -18.80 16.17
N ARG A 93 -19.85 -17.73 16.88
CA ARG A 93 -20.13 -17.73 18.32
C ARG A 93 -21.40 -16.93 18.68
N ALA A 94 -22.19 -16.56 17.68
CA ALA A 94 -23.41 -15.81 17.89
C ALA A 94 -24.48 -16.65 18.62
N ALA A 95 -25.04 -16.10 19.68
CA ALA A 95 -26.14 -16.73 20.40
C ALA A 95 -27.38 -16.84 19.49
N GLY A 96 -28.11 -17.95 19.59
CA GLY A 96 -29.31 -18.20 18.78
C GLY A 96 -29.04 -18.81 17.39
N PHE A 97 -27.78 -18.96 16.98
CA PHE A 97 -27.39 -19.68 15.76
C PHE A 97 -26.59 -20.94 16.11
N ALA A 98 -26.85 -22.04 15.39
CA ALA A 98 -26.08 -23.29 15.48
C ALA A 98 -24.72 -23.16 14.75
N CYS A 99 -24.01 -24.27 14.50
CA CYS A 99 -22.71 -24.26 13.82
C CYS A 99 -21.64 -23.43 14.55
N GLN A 100 -21.62 -23.50 15.88
CA GLN A 100 -20.70 -22.73 16.71
C GLN A 100 -19.36 -23.44 16.93
N ASN A 101 -18.33 -22.66 17.26
CA ASN A 101 -17.05 -23.15 17.82
C ASN A 101 -16.25 -24.12 16.93
N SER A 102 -16.62 -24.27 15.65
CA SER A 102 -15.86 -25.00 14.64
C SER A 102 -15.61 -24.12 13.41
N PRO A 103 -14.49 -24.31 12.68
CA PRO A 103 -14.16 -23.51 11.52
C PRO A 103 -14.98 -23.93 10.30
N TYR A 104 -15.47 -22.94 9.57
CA TYR A 104 -16.14 -23.10 8.28
C TYR A 104 -15.34 -22.38 7.19
N PRO A 105 -15.10 -23.00 6.01
CA PRO A 105 -14.36 -22.36 4.93
C PRO A 105 -15.00 -21.04 4.47
N VAL A 106 -14.16 -20.08 4.12
CA VAL A 106 -14.56 -18.80 3.56
C VAL A 106 -13.91 -18.59 2.21
N ASN A 107 -14.68 -18.09 1.24
CA ASN A 107 -14.17 -17.51 0.00
C ASN A 107 -14.77 -16.11 -0.20
N GLY A 108 -14.15 -15.31 -1.06
CA GLY A 108 -14.61 -13.95 -1.27
C GLY A 108 -13.74 -13.13 -2.20
N TRP A 109 -13.98 -11.83 -2.18
CA TRP A 109 -13.27 -10.83 -2.98
C TRP A 109 -13.02 -9.57 -2.16
N VAL A 110 -11.87 -8.96 -2.41
CA VAL A 110 -11.49 -7.63 -1.93
C VAL A 110 -11.22 -6.74 -3.14
N PHE A 111 -11.76 -5.53 -3.13
CA PHE A 111 -11.52 -4.52 -4.15
C PHE A 111 -11.36 -3.15 -3.49
N GLY A 112 -10.13 -2.65 -3.38
CA GLY A 112 -9.84 -1.46 -2.58
C GLY A 112 -10.25 -1.69 -1.12
N THR A 113 -11.18 -0.87 -0.61
CA THR A 113 -11.75 -1.04 0.73
C THR A 113 -13.02 -1.90 0.75
N ALA A 114 -13.59 -2.25 -0.41
CA ALA A 114 -14.76 -3.12 -0.47
C ALA A 114 -14.37 -4.58 -0.25
N ILE A 115 -15.23 -5.32 0.45
CA ILE A 115 -15.05 -6.75 0.71
C ILE A 115 -16.39 -7.48 0.61
N SER A 116 -16.35 -8.66 0.01
CA SER A 116 -17.45 -9.63 0.07
C SER A 116 -16.87 -11.00 0.40
N PHE A 117 -17.52 -11.74 1.28
CA PHE A 117 -17.11 -13.09 1.62
C PHE A 117 -18.31 -13.94 1.97
N SER A 118 -18.21 -15.24 1.76
CA SER A 118 -19.29 -16.20 2.02
C SER A 118 -18.78 -17.42 2.73
N THR A 119 -19.64 -18.02 3.55
CA THR A 119 -19.41 -19.31 4.16
C THR A 119 -20.60 -20.21 3.96
N LYS A 120 -20.32 -21.47 3.60
CA LYS A 120 -21.31 -22.55 3.65
C LYS A 120 -21.25 -23.17 5.03
N TRP A 121 -22.39 -23.24 5.71
CA TRP A 121 -22.50 -23.83 7.05
C TRP A 121 -22.52 -25.36 6.99
N LEU A 122 -21.42 -25.92 6.52
CA LEU A 122 -21.12 -27.34 6.49
C LEU A 122 -19.62 -27.54 6.69
N ASN A 123 -19.26 -28.32 7.69
CA ASN A 123 -17.90 -28.84 7.86
C ASN A 123 -17.97 -30.33 8.25
N SER A 124 -16.87 -30.90 8.74
CA SER A 124 -16.81 -32.30 9.16
C SER A 124 -17.52 -32.60 10.48
N VAL A 125 -17.91 -31.58 11.24
CA VAL A 125 -18.49 -31.69 12.58
C VAL A 125 -20.00 -31.43 12.56
N GLU A 126 -20.45 -30.43 11.81
CA GLU A 126 -21.84 -29.97 11.83
C GLU A 126 -22.27 -29.37 10.47
N SER A 127 -23.58 -29.41 10.22
CA SER A 127 -24.23 -28.78 9.07
C SER A 127 -25.47 -28.01 9.52
N CYS A 128 -25.56 -26.74 9.15
CA CYS A 128 -26.74 -25.90 9.37
C CYS A 128 -27.51 -25.64 8.08
N ASN A 129 -27.27 -26.43 7.04
CA ASN A 129 -28.03 -26.46 5.79
C ASN A 129 -28.29 -25.06 5.17
N SER A 130 -27.31 -24.17 5.26
CA SER A 130 -27.45 -22.77 4.86
C SER A 130 -26.11 -22.19 4.39
N ILE A 131 -26.20 -21.02 3.76
CA ILE A 131 -25.05 -20.22 3.32
C ILE A 131 -25.29 -18.79 3.79
N THR A 132 -24.26 -18.14 4.33
CA THR A 132 -24.28 -16.72 4.62
C THR A 132 -23.25 -15.99 3.77
N SER A 133 -23.64 -14.85 3.23
CA SER A 133 -22.79 -13.94 2.47
C SER A 133 -22.80 -12.57 3.12
N TRP A 134 -21.62 -12.02 3.34
CA TRP A 134 -21.39 -10.66 3.84
C TRP A 134 -20.90 -9.79 2.71
N SER A 135 -21.32 -8.53 2.68
CA SER A 135 -20.81 -7.50 1.79
C SER A 135 -20.65 -6.21 2.56
N GLY A 136 -19.52 -5.55 2.39
CA GLY A 136 -19.17 -4.42 3.24
C GLY A 136 -17.93 -3.68 2.78
N PHE A 137 -17.39 -2.88 3.70
CA PHE A 137 -16.22 -2.07 3.47
C PHE A 137 -15.38 -1.95 4.72
N TYR A 138 -14.07 -1.80 4.51
CA TYR A 138 -13.13 -1.44 5.54
C TYR A 138 -13.21 0.07 5.86
N SER A 139 -13.00 0.40 7.13
CA SER A 139 -12.70 1.77 7.59
C SER A 139 -11.69 1.74 8.74
N ASN A 140 -10.85 2.78 8.84
CA ASN A 140 -9.96 2.98 9.98
C ASN A 140 -10.56 4.05 10.88
N ALA A 141 -10.99 3.65 12.07
CA ALA A 141 -11.59 4.56 13.05
C ALA A 141 -10.72 4.55 14.32
N GLY A 142 -10.05 5.68 14.60
CA GLY A 142 -9.24 5.83 15.80
C GLY A 142 -7.98 4.94 15.83
N GLY A 143 -7.42 4.60 14.66
CA GLY A 143 -6.23 3.75 14.55
C GLY A 143 -6.52 2.24 14.60
N GLN A 144 -7.79 1.84 14.60
CA GLN A 144 -8.22 0.45 14.54
C GLN A 144 -8.99 0.18 13.25
N GLY A 145 -8.61 -0.90 12.57
CA GLY A 145 -9.31 -1.38 11.39
C GLY A 145 -10.66 -2.00 11.74
N LYS A 146 -11.70 -1.61 10.98
CA LYS A 146 -13.06 -2.14 11.11
C LYS A 146 -13.63 -2.51 9.76
N ILE A 147 -14.40 -3.59 9.71
CA ILE A 147 -15.16 -4.01 8.53
C ILE A 147 -16.64 -3.89 8.87
N SER A 148 -17.34 -2.96 8.23
CA SER A 148 -18.79 -2.82 8.38
C SER A 148 -19.48 -3.59 7.27
N THR A 149 -20.40 -4.49 7.61
CA THR A 149 -21.02 -5.40 6.65
C THR A 149 -22.53 -5.46 6.79
N LEU A 150 -23.20 -5.73 5.67
CA LEU A 150 -24.52 -6.32 5.61
C LEU A 150 -24.39 -7.79 5.27
N TRP A 151 -25.22 -8.63 5.87
CA TRP A 151 -25.24 -10.06 5.56
C TRP A 151 -26.62 -10.56 5.16
N GLN A 152 -26.60 -11.64 4.39
CA GLN A 152 -27.76 -12.39 3.97
C GLN A 152 -27.52 -13.88 4.23
N LEU A 153 -28.44 -14.54 4.92
CA LEU A 153 -28.42 -15.98 5.16
C LEU A 153 -29.56 -16.64 4.41
N VAL A 154 -29.21 -17.56 3.52
CA VAL A 154 -30.17 -18.39 2.78
C VAL A 154 -30.12 -19.83 3.29
N VAL A 155 -31.30 -20.37 3.61
CA VAL A 155 -31.45 -21.77 4.02
C VAL A 155 -31.78 -22.61 2.77
N ASN A 156 -31.11 -23.74 2.61
CA ASN A 156 -31.44 -24.69 1.55
C ASN A 156 -32.89 -25.17 1.69
N GLY A 157 -33.62 -25.21 0.57
CA GLY A 157 -35.06 -25.49 0.54
C GLY A 157 -35.95 -24.27 0.76
N SER A 158 -35.40 -23.06 0.84
CA SER A 158 -36.21 -21.83 0.78
C SER A 158 -36.98 -21.74 -0.54
N SER A 159 -38.23 -21.31 -0.48
CA SER A 159 -39.14 -21.16 -1.62
C SER A 159 -39.54 -19.71 -1.91
N SER A 160 -39.19 -18.78 -1.01
CA SER A 160 -39.48 -17.35 -1.16
C SER A 160 -38.28 -16.49 -0.73
N PRO A 161 -37.99 -15.36 -1.42
CA PRO A 161 -36.98 -14.40 -0.99
C PRO A 161 -37.21 -13.84 0.43
N SER A 162 -38.45 -13.86 0.92
CA SER A 162 -38.77 -13.40 2.29
C SER A 162 -38.19 -14.31 3.38
N GLN A 163 -37.73 -15.51 3.04
CA GLN A 163 -37.07 -16.43 3.97
C GLN A 163 -35.56 -16.15 4.11
N ILE A 164 -34.99 -15.28 3.26
CA ILE A 164 -33.60 -14.85 3.40
C ILE A 164 -33.50 -13.92 4.60
N LEU A 165 -32.81 -14.39 5.64
CA LEU A 165 -32.53 -13.57 6.82
C LEU A 165 -31.48 -12.52 6.46
N LYS A 166 -31.57 -11.35 7.09
CA LYS A 166 -30.67 -10.22 6.87
C LYS A 166 -30.22 -9.64 8.19
N GLY A 167 -29.02 -9.08 8.20
CA GLY A 167 -28.52 -8.36 9.35
C GLY A 167 -27.26 -7.57 9.03
N GLN A 168 -26.59 -7.12 10.09
CA GLN A 168 -25.41 -6.27 10.05
C GLN A 168 -24.39 -6.82 11.03
N ASP A 169 -23.13 -6.91 10.60
CA ASP A 169 -22.00 -7.21 11.48
C ASP A 169 -20.93 -6.15 11.31
N VAL A 170 -20.31 -5.75 12.43
CA VAL A 170 -19.12 -4.89 12.43
C VAL A 170 -17.97 -5.66 13.03
N PHE A 171 -16.99 -5.98 12.20
CA PHE A 171 -15.79 -6.66 12.63
C PHE A 171 -14.71 -5.66 13.02
N SER A 172 -14.01 -5.92 14.12
CA SER A 172 -12.83 -5.17 14.54
C SER A 172 -11.59 -6.05 14.40
N GLN A 173 -10.49 -5.47 13.94
CA GLN A 173 -9.22 -6.18 13.78
C GLN A 173 -8.70 -6.67 15.13
N THR A 174 -8.28 -7.93 15.20
CA THR A 174 -7.59 -8.48 16.38
C THR A 174 -6.11 -8.59 16.11
N SER A 175 -5.29 -8.10 17.02
CA SER A 175 -3.83 -8.27 16.96
C SER A 175 -3.45 -9.74 17.16
N ALA A 176 -2.43 -10.19 16.44
CA ALA A 176 -1.81 -11.48 16.73
C ALA A 176 -1.20 -11.43 18.14
N ILE A 177 -1.51 -12.44 18.95
CA ILE A 177 -0.78 -12.66 20.20
C ILE A 177 0.44 -13.51 19.84
N GLU A 178 1.61 -12.89 19.76
CA GLU A 178 2.87 -13.61 19.63
C GLU A 178 3.24 -14.25 20.97
N ASN A 179 2.85 -15.50 21.14
CA ASN A 179 3.34 -16.30 22.26
C ASN A 179 4.71 -16.87 21.90
N LYS A 180 5.72 -16.58 22.74
CA LYS A 180 7.10 -17.08 22.58
C LYS A 180 7.18 -18.62 22.52
N SER A 181 6.20 -19.32 23.07
CA SER A 181 6.05 -20.76 22.92
C SER A 181 4.59 -21.20 23.09
N LEU A 182 4.26 -22.37 22.54
CA LEU A 182 3.00 -23.08 22.79
C LEU A 182 3.05 -23.92 24.08
N SER A 183 3.89 -23.52 25.05
CA SER A 183 4.04 -24.24 26.31
C SER A 183 2.86 -23.95 27.22
N LEU A 184 2.24 -24.99 27.77
CA LEU A 184 1.29 -24.85 28.86
C LEU A 184 1.98 -24.12 30.01
N LYS A 185 1.35 -23.07 30.53
CA LYS A 185 1.79 -22.43 31.77
C LYS A 185 1.66 -23.51 32.87
N PRO A 186 2.73 -23.84 33.61
CA PRO A 186 2.71 -24.90 34.61
C PRO A 186 1.71 -24.62 35.74
#